data_AF-A0A4Q1FH07-F1
#
_entry.id   AF-A0A4Q1FH07-F1
#
_cell.length_a   1.000
_cell.length_b   1.000
_cell.length_c   1.000
_cell.angle_alpha   90.00
_cell.angle_beta   90.00
_cell.angle_gamma   90.00
#
_symmetry.space_group_name_H-M   'P 1'
#
loop_
_entity.id
_entity.type
_entity.pdbx_description
1 polymer ?
#
loop_
_entity_poly.entity_id
_entity_poly.type
_entity_poly.pdbx_seq_one_letter_code
_entity_poly.pdbx_strand_id
1 'polypeptide(L)'
;MNIFAEKQIVLSKSITLNFINIENYSPELFSLINDEIAKIWDGDLDDNDCETVKLEFKDWLDKKKPFQKYGFISEFICHLYLRYQKFDQHFLFRNLEEKGPKKGFDGIFMYDTEFWIYEK
;
A
#
# COMPACT_ATOMS: atom_id res chain seq x y z
N MET A 1 14.89 -7.62 9.10
CA MET A 1 13.93 -7.80 10.21
C MET A 1 12.59 -8.11 9.58
N ASN A 2 11.87 -9.14 10.01
CA ASN A 2 10.62 -9.52 9.36
C ASN A 2 9.45 -8.73 10.00
N ILE A 3 8.82 -7.82 9.24
CA ILE A 3 7.68 -7.00 9.69
C ILE A 3 6.34 -7.71 9.48
N PHE A 4 6.21 -8.56 8.45
CA PHE A 4 4.92 -9.06 7.95
C PHE A 4 4.70 -10.57 8.14
N ALA A 5 5.57 -11.26 8.88
CA ALA A 5 5.57 -12.72 9.06
C ALA A 5 5.17 -13.46 7.76
N GLU A 6 5.75 -13.05 6.64
CA GLU A 6 5.25 -13.36 5.32
C GLU A 6 5.58 -14.79 4.87
N LYS A 7 4.71 -15.33 4.02
CA LYS A 7 4.95 -16.57 3.29
C LYS A 7 4.63 -16.37 1.82
N GLN A 8 5.62 -16.58 0.97
CA GLN A 8 5.46 -16.54 -0.48
C GLN A 8 5.27 -17.95 -1.04
N ILE A 9 4.32 -18.09 -1.96
CA ILE A 9 4.05 -19.32 -2.70
C ILE A 9 4.11 -18.99 -4.19
N VAL A 10 5.14 -19.49 -4.87
CA VAL A 10 5.28 -19.35 -6.33
C VAL A 10 4.38 -20.39 -6.99
N LEU A 11 3.34 -19.93 -7.69
CA LEU A 11 2.40 -20.79 -8.41
C LEU A 11 2.88 -21.05 -9.85
N SER A 12 3.54 -20.06 -10.45
CA SER A 12 4.21 -20.16 -11.75
C SER A 12 5.28 -19.08 -11.88
N LYS A 13 6.00 -19.02 -13.02
CA LYS A 13 7.01 -17.98 -13.27
C LYS A 13 6.45 -16.55 -13.12
N SER A 14 5.16 -16.34 -13.45
CA SER A 14 4.53 -15.02 -13.48
C SER A 14 3.42 -14.85 -12.44
N ILE A 15 3.28 -15.78 -11.48
CA ILE A 15 2.23 -15.72 -10.45
C ILE A 15 2.81 -16.15 -9.12
N THR A 16 2.79 -15.22 -8.17
CA THR A 16 3.22 -15.44 -6.78
C THR A 16 2.10 -15.02 -5.84
N LEU A 17 1.74 -15.92 -4.93
CA LEU A 17 0.80 -15.66 -3.85
C LEU A 17 1.56 -15.27 -2.58
N ASN A 18 1.25 -14.10 -2.02
CA ASN A 18 1.90 -13.59 -0.83
C ASN A 18 0.90 -13.61 0.34
N PHE A 19 1.21 -14.39 1.38
CA PHE A 19 0.49 -14.33 2.65
C PHE A 19 1.26 -13.43 3.60
N ILE A 20 0.57 -12.44 4.15
CA ILE A 20 1.13 -11.52 5.15
C ILE A 20 0.31 -11.60 6.43
N ASN A 21 0.99 -11.59 7.56
CA ASN A 21 0.39 -11.62 8.88
C ASN A 21 1.02 -10.54 9.76
N ILE A 22 0.20 -9.59 10.22
CA ILE A 22 0.62 -8.55 11.17
C ILE A 22 0.13 -8.97 12.55
N GLU A 23 1.03 -9.52 13.35
CA GLU A 23 0.69 -9.99 14.70
C GLU A 23 0.56 -8.85 15.72
N ASN A 24 1.34 -7.79 15.55
CA ASN A 24 1.37 -6.64 16.45
C ASN A 24 1.76 -5.36 15.70
N TYR A 25 1.46 -4.22 16.32
CA TYR A 25 1.86 -2.91 15.82
C TYR A 25 3.27 -2.57 16.33
N SER A 26 4.28 -3.17 15.70
CA SER A 26 5.67 -2.96 16.09
C SER A 26 6.16 -1.55 15.76
N PRO A 27 7.17 -1.01 16.47
CA PRO A 27 7.79 0.28 16.12
C PRO A 27 8.28 0.35 14.67
N GLU A 28 8.72 -0.77 14.11
CA GLU A 28 9.22 -0.88 12.75
C GLU A 28 8.10 -0.83 11.72
N LEU A 29 6.94 -1.42 12.01
CA LEU A 29 5.75 -1.24 11.18
C LEU A 29 5.32 0.24 11.18
N PHE A 30 5.34 0.90 12.33
CA PHE A 30 5.03 2.34 12.40
C PHE A 30 6.04 3.19 11.62
N SER A 31 7.33 2.89 11.73
CA SER A 31 8.37 3.57 10.94
C SER A 31 8.10 3.38 9.45
N LEU A 32 7.87 2.14 9.01
CA LEU A 32 7.59 1.83 7.62
C LEU A 32 6.34 2.56 7.11
N ILE A 33 5.26 2.61 7.89
CA ILE A 33 4.06 3.37 7.53
C ILE A 33 4.41 4.86 7.35
N ASN A 34 5.15 5.46 8.28
CA ASN A 34 5.52 6.88 8.20
C ASN A 34 6.41 7.19 6.98
N ASP A 35 7.32 6.27 6.65
CA ASP A 35 8.27 6.44 5.55
C ASP A 35 7.60 6.26 4.18
N GLU A 36 6.49 5.51 4.11
CA GLU A 36 5.88 5.11 2.84
C GLU A 36 4.47 5.66 2.59
N ILE A 37 3.74 6.14 3.61
CA ILE A 37 2.34 6.57 3.43
C ILE A 37 2.19 7.69 2.38
N ALA A 38 3.08 8.69 2.39
CA ALA A 38 3.07 9.77 1.41
C ALA A 38 3.37 9.25 -0.01
N LYS A 39 4.36 8.37 -0.14
CA LYS A 39 4.76 7.76 -1.41
C LYS A 39 3.67 6.87 -2.00
N ILE A 40 2.95 6.14 -1.15
CA ILE A 40 1.82 5.31 -1.58
C ILE A 40 0.65 6.20 -2.03
N TRP A 41 0.34 7.24 -1.26
CA TRP A 41 -0.80 8.11 -1.47
C TRP A 41 -0.63 9.01 -2.70
N ASP A 42 0.44 9.79 -2.74
CA ASP A 42 0.70 10.88 -3.70
C ASP A 42 1.87 10.60 -4.66
N GLY A 43 2.65 9.53 -4.42
CA GLY A 43 3.78 9.13 -5.27
C GLY A 43 5.14 9.60 -4.73
N ASP A 44 6.22 9.03 -5.29
CA ASP A 44 7.59 9.32 -4.85
C ASP A 44 8.13 10.70 -5.28
N LEU A 45 7.44 11.38 -6.20
CA LEU A 45 7.86 12.67 -6.78
C LEU A 45 7.15 13.88 -6.14
N ASP A 46 6.25 13.66 -5.18
CA ASP A 46 5.53 14.73 -4.52
C ASP A 46 6.28 15.19 -3.25
N ASP A 47 6.46 16.51 -3.13
CA ASP A 47 7.07 17.15 -1.96
C ASP A 47 6.04 17.34 -0.81
N ASN A 48 4.83 16.79 -0.96
CA ASN A 48 3.80 16.87 0.07
C ASN A 48 4.31 16.38 1.43
N ASP A 49 4.07 17.21 2.45
CA ASP A 49 4.40 16.89 3.82
C ASP A 49 3.63 15.62 4.25
N CYS A 50 4.36 14.63 4.77
CA CYS A 50 3.82 13.39 5.30
C CYS A 50 2.68 13.66 6.32
N GLU A 51 2.77 14.75 7.08
CA GLU A 51 1.70 15.15 8.01
C GLU A 51 0.41 15.57 7.28
N THR A 52 0.52 16.25 6.14
CA THR A 52 -0.64 16.60 5.30
C THR A 52 -1.32 15.33 4.77
N VAL A 53 -0.54 14.38 4.26
CA VAL A 53 -1.06 13.10 3.77
C VAL A 53 -1.77 12.33 4.87
N LYS A 54 -1.19 12.25 6.08
CA LYS A 54 -1.83 11.58 7.22
C LYS A 54 -3.19 12.20 7.58
N LEU A 55 -3.28 13.53 7.54
CA LEU A 55 -4.55 14.24 7.79
C LEU A 55 -5.59 13.90 6.71
N GLU A 56 -5.21 13.92 5.43
CA GLU A 56 -6.13 13.56 4.34
C GLU A 56 -6.59 12.10 4.42
N PHE A 57 -5.65 11.18 4.68
CA PHE A 57 -5.92 9.76 4.81
C PHE A 57 -6.89 9.49 5.98
N LYS A 58 -6.67 10.14 7.11
CA LYS A 58 -7.56 10.09 8.28
C LYS A 58 -8.94 10.67 7.96
N ASP A 59 -9.00 11.85 7.34
CA ASP A 59 -10.25 12.51 6.97
C ASP A 59 -11.07 11.68 5.97
N TRP A 60 -10.40 10.95 5.08
CA TRP A 60 -11.05 10.00 4.20
C TRP A 60 -11.64 8.85 4.98
N LEU A 61 -10.86 8.21 5.85
CA LEU A 61 -11.30 7.10 6.70
C LEU A 61 -12.48 7.47 7.58
N ASP A 62 -12.47 8.66 8.21
CA ASP A 62 -13.52 9.09 9.13
C ASP A 62 -14.90 9.21 8.47
N LYS A 63 -14.94 9.42 7.14
CA LYS A 63 -16.17 9.48 6.35
C LYS A 63 -16.71 8.10 5.95
N LYS A 64 -16.06 7.00 6.32
CA LYS A 64 -16.40 5.64 5.88
C LYS A 64 -17.01 4.76 6.97
N LYS A 65 -17.86 3.82 6.54
CA LYS A 65 -18.38 2.76 7.40
C LYS A 65 -17.26 1.77 7.76
N PRO A 66 -17.34 1.04 8.89
CA PRO A 66 -16.28 0.12 9.33
C PRO A 66 -15.79 -0.86 8.26
N PHE A 67 -16.69 -1.54 7.54
CA PHE A 67 -16.29 -2.49 6.49
C PHE A 67 -15.51 -1.85 5.33
N GLN A 68 -15.81 -0.58 5.01
CA GLN A 68 -15.09 0.17 3.99
C GLN A 68 -13.69 0.58 4.48
N LYS A 69 -13.57 0.91 5.79
CA LYS A 69 -12.27 1.15 6.42
C LYS A 69 -11.42 -0.11 6.33
N TYR A 70 -11.98 -1.28 6.63
CA TYR A 70 -11.22 -2.54 6.61
C TYR A 70 -10.66 -2.85 5.22
N GLY A 71 -11.48 -2.77 4.17
CA GLY A 71 -11.02 -3.02 2.80
C GLY A 71 -9.93 -2.04 2.36
N PHE A 72 -10.10 -0.75 2.70
CA PHE A 72 -9.11 0.27 2.36
C PHE A 72 -7.79 0.10 3.13
N ILE A 73 -7.85 -0.20 4.44
CA ILE A 73 -6.66 -0.46 5.24
C ILE A 73 -5.96 -1.74 4.78
N SER A 74 -6.69 -2.81 4.44
CA SER A 74 -6.06 -4.04 3.92
C SER A 74 -5.32 -3.80 2.61
N GLU A 75 -5.91 -3.02 1.70
CA GLU A 75 -5.29 -2.67 0.42
C GLU A 75 -4.05 -1.81 0.61
N PHE A 76 -4.13 -0.78 1.47
CA PHE A 76 -2.97 0.02 1.87
C PHE A 76 -1.83 -0.86 2.43
N ILE A 77 -2.15 -1.81 3.31
CA ILE A 77 -1.16 -2.73 3.88
C ILE A 77 -0.53 -3.63 2.81
N CYS A 78 -1.28 -4.08 1.80
CA CYS A 78 -0.72 -4.82 0.67
C CYS A 78 0.28 -3.98 -0.13
N HIS A 79 -0.02 -2.71 -0.41
CA HIS A 79 0.93 -1.82 -1.08
C HIS A 79 2.17 -1.53 -0.24
N LEU A 80 1.98 -1.31 1.07
CA LEU A 80 3.07 -1.14 2.03
C LEU A 80 4.01 -2.35 2.02
N TYR A 81 3.43 -3.56 2.02
CA TYR A 81 4.20 -4.81 1.92
C TYR A 81 4.98 -4.90 0.61
N LEU A 82 4.36 -4.61 -0.53
CA LEU A 82 5.03 -4.67 -1.84
C LEU A 82 6.20 -3.68 -1.91
N ARG A 83 6.02 -2.44 -1.45
CA ARG A 83 7.09 -1.45 -1.37
C ARG A 83 8.20 -1.87 -0.40
N TYR A 84 7.85 -2.50 0.73
CA TYR A 84 8.83 -3.13 1.63
C TYR A 84 9.65 -4.22 0.93
N GLN A 85 9.02 -5.01 0.04
CA GLN A 85 9.67 -5.99 -0.85
C GLN A 85 10.37 -5.36 -2.07
N LYS A 86 10.52 -4.03 -2.12
CA LYS A 86 11.21 -3.26 -3.18
C LYS A 86 10.51 -3.26 -4.54
N PHE A 87 9.20 -3.52 -4.57
CA PHE A 87 8.38 -3.21 -5.73
C PHE A 87 8.19 -1.70 -5.81
N ASP A 88 8.60 -1.11 -6.93
CA ASP A 88 8.43 0.31 -7.22
C ASP A 88 6.98 0.56 -7.66
N GLN A 89 6.32 1.55 -7.07
CA GLN A 89 4.89 1.79 -7.28
C GLN A 89 4.68 2.73 -8.46
N HIS A 90 4.03 2.26 -9.53
CA HIS A 90 3.76 3.06 -10.74
C HIS A 90 2.30 3.51 -10.85
N PHE A 91 1.69 3.83 -9.71
CA PHE A 91 0.35 4.42 -9.63
C PHE A 91 0.21 5.24 -8.35
N LEU A 92 -0.89 5.99 -8.26
CA LEU A 92 -1.27 6.71 -7.05
C LEU A 92 -2.42 5.98 -6.38
N PHE A 93 -2.28 5.73 -5.09
CA PHE A 93 -3.36 5.18 -4.29
C PHE A 93 -4.49 6.21 -4.16
N ARG A 94 -4.15 7.50 -4.08
CA ARG A 94 -5.13 8.60 -4.18
C ARG A 94 -5.60 8.76 -5.63
N ASN A 95 -6.90 8.87 -5.80
CA ASN A 95 -7.54 9.38 -7.00
C ASN A 95 -7.49 10.91 -6.98
N LEU A 96 -7.00 11.51 -8.06
CA LEU A 96 -6.84 12.96 -8.18
C LEU A 96 -8.15 13.68 -8.51
N GLU A 97 -9.14 12.95 -9.05
CA GLU A 97 -10.45 13.49 -9.46
C GLU A 97 -11.50 13.32 -8.34
N GLU A 98 -11.59 12.12 -7.79
CA GLU A 98 -12.38 11.82 -6.60
C GLU A 98 -11.42 11.82 -5.40
N LYS A 99 -11.58 12.69 -4.40
CA LYS A 99 -10.69 12.76 -3.19
C LYS A 99 -10.73 11.47 -2.32
N GLY A 100 -10.34 10.33 -2.86
CA GLY A 100 -10.42 8.96 -2.32
C GLY A 100 -9.61 7.97 -3.17
N PRO A 101 -9.66 6.65 -2.95
CA PRO A 101 -8.90 5.69 -3.74
C PRO A 101 -9.48 5.50 -5.15
N LYS A 102 -8.61 5.11 -6.09
CA LYS A 102 -9.04 4.71 -7.44
C LYS A 102 -9.95 3.48 -7.38
N LYS A 103 -10.94 3.42 -8.28
CA LYS A 103 -11.85 2.27 -8.42
C LYS A 103 -11.49 1.52 -9.70
N GLY A 104 -11.55 0.19 -9.66
CA GLY A 104 -11.34 -0.68 -10.83
C GLY A 104 -9.89 -0.87 -11.24
N PHE A 105 -8.94 -0.48 -10.40
CA PHE A 105 -7.51 -0.70 -10.60
C PHE A 105 -6.83 -0.85 -9.24
N ASP A 106 -6.28 -2.03 -8.98
CA ASP A 106 -5.70 -2.37 -7.68
C ASP A 106 -4.22 -1.98 -7.61
N GLY A 107 -3.44 -2.07 -8.70
CA GLY A 107 -2.08 -1.53 -8.72
C GLY A 107 -1.18 -2.07 -9.82
N ILE A 108 -0.15 -1.29 -10.17
CA ILE A 108 0.94 -1.70 -11.04
C ILE A 108 2.28 -1.35 -10.39
N PHE A 109 3.19 -2.30 -10.42
CA PHE A 109 4.50 -2.19 -9.81
C PHE A 109 5.58 -2.58 -10.79
N MET A 110 6.76 -1.99 -10.66
CA MET A 110 7.97 -2.47 -11.32
C MET A 110 8.82 -3.21 -10.31
N TYR A 111 9.30 -4.38 -10.67
CA TYR A 111 10.25 -5.15 -9.88
C TYR A 111 11.36 -5.65 -10.79
N ASP A 112 12.59 -5.31 -10.44
CA ASP A 112 13.78 -5.41 -11.30
C ASP A 112 13.60 -4.69 -12.65
N THR A 113 13.10 -5.40 -13.67
CA THR A 113 12.91 -4.89 -15.03
C THR A 113 11.55 -5.26 -15.62
N GLU A 114 10.66 -5.84 -14.81
CA GLU A 114 9.36 -6.34 -15.24
C GLU A 114 8.23 -5.59 -14.51
N PHE A 115 7.13 -5.35 -15.23
CA PHE A 115 5.91 -4.84 -14.64
C PHE A 115 5.03 -5.97 -14.11
N TRP A 116 4.52 -5.76 -12.89
CA TRP A 116 3.64 -6.66 -12.17
C TRP A 116 2.32 -5.97 -11.87
N ILE A 117 1.22 -6.70 -12.07
CA ILE A 117 -0.11 -6.26 -11.67
C ILE A 117 -0.39 -6.84 -10.30
N TYR A 118 -0.84 -5.98 -9.39
CA TYR A 118 -1.37 -6.41 -8.10
C TYR A 118 -2.89 -6.61 -8.22
N GLU A 119 -3.37 -7.76 -7.74
CA GLU A 119 -4.79 -8.13 -7.67
C GLU A 119 -5.08 -8.66 -6.26
N LYS A 120 -6.21 -8.26 -5.67
CA LYS A 120 -6.59 -8.61 -4.28
C LYS A 120 -7.59 -9.75 -4.16
#